data_AF-A0A7C5IUM7-F1
#
_entry.id   AF-A0A7C5IUM7-F1
#
_cell.length_a   1.000
_cell.length_b   1.000
_cell.length_c   1.000
_cell.angle_alpha   90.00
_cell.angle_beta   90.00
_cell.angle_gamma   90.00
#
_symmetry.space_group_name_H-M   'P 1'
#
loop_
_entity.id
_entity.type
_entity.pdbx_description
1 polymer ?
#
loop_
_entity_poly.entity_id
_entity_poly.type
_entity_poly.pdbx_seq_one_letter_code
_entity_poly.pdbx_strand_id
1 'polypeptide(L)'
;FVPPAIVEPLIALSITYVCVENILTRKLTRWRPAVVFGFGLLHGLGFAGVLQEIGLAPDQFVTGLISFNIGVELGQLSIIAICFALVGIWFRNKSWYRAVVVVPASLVIGTIGAWWFIERVFLSA
;
A
#
# COMPACT_ATOMS: atom_id res chain seq x y z
N PHE A 1 -19.49 -1.35 -10.48
CA PHE A 1 -18.18 -1.07 -9.86
C PHE A 1 -18.39 -0.40 -8.52
N VAL A 2 -17.46 -0.59 -7.58
CA VAL A 2 -17.50 0.10 -6.29
C VAL A 2 -17.03 1.55 -6.53
N PRO A 3 -17.75 2.58 -6.05
CA PRO A 3 -17.36 3.98 -6.27
C PRO A 3 -15.96 4.31 -5.73
N PRO A 4 -15.17 5.18 -6.42
CA PRO A 4 -13.87 5.64 -5.93
C PRO A 4 -13.95 6.26 -4.53
N ALA A 5 -15.05 6.99 -4.24
CA ALA A 5 -15.36 7.54 -2.92
C ALA A 5 -15.42 6.49 -1.79
N ILE A 6 -15.55 5.20 -2.11
CA ILE A 6 -15.48 4.10 -1.14
C ILE A 6 -14.12 3.40 -1.21
N VAL A 7 -13.63 3.12 -2.41
CA VAL A 7 -12.39 2.33 -2.60
C VAL A 7 -11.16 3.10 -2.11
N GLU A 8 -11.03 4.39 -2.44
CA GLU A 8 -9.84 5.16 -2.11
C GLU A 8 -9.63 5.39 -0.60
N PRO A 9 -10.67 5.76 0.20
CA PRO A 9 -10.52 5.78 1.65
C PRO A 9 -10.10 4.42 2.21
N LEU A 10 -10.69 3.33 1.73
CA LEU A 10 -10.33 1.99 2.20
C LEU A 10 -8.86 1.64 1.88
N ILE A 11 -8.35 2.08 0.72
CA ILE A 11 -6.93 1.93 0.37
C ILE A 11 -6.07 2.70 1.39
N ALA A 12 -6.38 3.96 1.67
CA ALA A 12 -5.65 4.77 2.67
C ALA A 12 -5.72 4.15 4.08
N LEU A 13 -6.88 3.62 4.47
CA LEU A 13 -7.08 2.94 5.74
C LEU A 13 -6.26 1.63 5.83
N SER A 14 -6.14 0.88 4.73
CA SER A 14 -5.32 -0.34 4.69
C SER A 14 -3.84 -0.08 4.99
N ILE A 15 -3.29 1.03 4.47
CA ILE A 15 -1.90 1.45 4.74
C ILE A 15 -1.72 1.77 6.23
N THR A 16 -2.66 2.52 6.79
CA THR A 16 -2.69 2.88 8.22
C THR A 16 -2.75 1.63 9.09
N TYR A 17 -3.62 0.68 8.74
CA TYR A 17 -3.75 -0.60 9.44
C TYR A 17 -2.42 -1.37 9.46
N VAL A 18 -1.75 -1.52 8.31
CA VAL A 18 -0.47 -2.24 8.24
C VAL A 18 0.61 -1.55 9.07
N CYS A 19 0.64 -0.21 9.08
CA CYS A 19 1.57 0.55 9.90
C CYS A 19 1.34 0.34 11.41
N VAL A 20 0.08 0.39 11.85
CA VAL A 20 -0.30 0.11 13.25
C VAL A 20 0.04 -1.33 13.62
N GLU A 21 -0.31 -2.30 12.78
CA GLU A 21 0.02 -3.72 13.00
C GLU A 21 1.54 -3.90 13.12
N ASN A 22 2.33 -3.24 12.26
CA ASN A 22 3.79 -3.33 12.26
C ASN A 22 4.42 -2.74 13.53
N ILE A 23 3.82 -1.70 14.12
CA ILE A 23 4.25 -1.10 15.39
C ILE A 23 3.92 -2.03 16.57
N LEU A 24 2.67 -2.51 16.64
CA LEU A 24 2.15 -3.28 17.76
C LEU A 24 2.68 -4.72 17.78
N THR A 25 2.85 -5.33 16.61
CA THR A 25 3.18 -6.75 16.48
C THR A 25 4.61 -6.93 16.00
N ARG A 26 5.35 -7.82 16.67
CA ARG A 26 6.74 -8.19 16.28
C ARG A 26 6.83 -9.46 15.46
N LYS A 27 5.75 -10.26 15.40
CA LYS A 27 5.70 -11.58 14.76
C LYS A 27 4.65 -11.60 13.65
N LEU A 28 4.87 -12.43 12.64
CA LEU A 28 3.88 -12.68 11.60
C LEU A 28 2.72 -13.48 12.20
N THR A 29 1.51 -12.94 12.09
CA THR A 29 0.28 -13.62 12.51
C THR A 29 -0.18 -14.57 11.39
N ARG A 30 -0.84 -15.68 11.75
CA ARG A 30 -1.32 -16.67 10.78
C ARG A 30 -2.35 -16.10 9.78
N TRP A 31 -3.04 -15.03 10.17
CA TRP A 31 -4.06 -14.36 9.37
C TRP A 31 -3.50 -13.29 8.42
N ARG A 32 -2.25 -12.87 8.61
CA ARG A 32 -1.64 -11.80 7.82
C ARG A 32 -1.71 -12.02 6.31
N PRO A 33 -1.45 -13.24 5.77
CA PRO A 33 -1.56 -13.47 4.33
C PRO A 33 -2.97 -13.22 3.79
N ALA A 34 -4.01 -13.60 4.53
CA ALA A 34 -5.40 -13.37 4.13
C ALA A 34 -5.74 -11.88 4.12
N VAL A 35 -5.26 -11.13 5.12
CA VAL A 35 -5.45 -9.66 5.19
C VAL A 35 -4.74 -8.95 4.03
N VAL A 36 -3.47 -9.28 3.78
CA VAL A 36 -2.70 -8.68 2.69
C VAL A 36 -3.30 -9.03 1.32
N PHE A 37 -3.80 -10.25 1.14
CA PHE A 37 -4.53 -10.63 -0.08
C PHE A 37 -5.79 -9.78 -0.27
N GLY A 38 -6.57 -9.58 0.79
CA GLY A 38 -7.75 -8.70 0.76
C GLY A 38 -7.40 -7.25 0.40
N PHE A 39 -6.31 -6.71 0.95
CA PHE A 39 -5.81 -5.39 0.56
C PHE A 39 -5.34 -5.36 -0.89
N GLY A 40 -4.66 -6.41 -1.38
CA GLY A 40 -4.28 -6.53 -2.78
C GLY A 40 -5.49 -6.46 -3.72
N LEU A 41 -6.58 -7.17 -3.40
CA LEU A 41 -7.82 -7.09 -4.17
C LEU A 41 -8.43 -5.68 -4.16
N LEU A 42 -8.46 -5.04 -2.99
CA LEU A 42 -8.96 -3.67 -2.84
C LEU A 42 -8.16 -2.67 -3.70
N HIS A 43 -6.83 -2.77 -3.68
CA HIS A 43 -5.95 -1.91 -4.49
C HIS A 43 -6.16 -2.19 -5.99
N GLY A 44 -6.29 -3.46 -6.38
CA GLY A 44 -6.60 -3.85 -7.75
C GLY A 44 -7.92 -3.26 -8.27
N LEU A 45 -8.96 -3.20 -7.42
CA LEU A 45 -10.23 -2.53 -7.76
C LEU A 45 -10.04 -1.03 -7.97
N GLY A 46 -9.21 -0.37 -7.15
CA GLY A 46 -8.89 1.05 -7.31
C GLY A 46 -8.17 1.34 -8.64
N PHE A 47 -7.17 0.54 -8.98
CA PHE A 47 -6.44 0.69 -10.24
C PHE A 47 -7.31 0.42 -11.46
N ALA A 48 -8.16 -0.61 -11.41
CA ALA A 48 -9.10 -0.91 -12.49
C ALA A 48 -10.06 0.26 -12.75
N GLY A 49 -10.52 0.95 -11.70
CA GLY A 49 -11.33 2.17 -11.82
C GLY A 49 -10.59 3.29 -12.55
N VAL A 50 -9.36 3.60 -12.12
CA VAL A 50 -8.54 4.65 -12.75
C VAL A 50 -8.22 4.32 -14.22
N LEU A 51 -7.88 3.08 -14.54
CA LEU A 51 -7.63 2.65 -15.93
C LEU A 51 -8.85 2.82 -16.84
N GLN A 52 -10.05 2.66 -16.29
CA GLN A 52 -11.29 2.89 -17.02
C GLN A 52 -11.56 4.40 -17.22
N GLU A 53 -11.27 5.23 -16.22
CA GLU A 53 -11.39 6.70 -16.31
C GLU A 53 -10.44 7.31 -17.34
N ILE A 54 -9.26 6.69 -17.54
CA ILE A 54 -8.31 7.05 -18.62
C ILE A 54 -8.92 6.79 -20.02
N GLY A 55 -10.02 6.05 -20.12
CA GLY A 55 -10.77 5.87 -21.37
C GLY A 55 -10.15 4.85 -22.32
N LEU A 56 -9.41 3.86 -21.80
CA LEU A 56 -8.86 2.78 -22.61
C LEU A 56 -9.96 2.08 -23.41
N ALA A 57 -9.67 1.81 -24.68
CA ALA A 57 -10.56 1.04 -25.53
C ALA A 57 -10.76 -0.38 -24.93
N PRO A 58 -11.97 -0.99 -25.05
CA PRO A 58 -12.26 -2.26 -24.41
C PRO A 58 -11.30 -3.40 -24.77
N ASP A 59 -10.78 -3.40 -25.99
CA ASP A 59 -9.78 -4.34 -26.50
C ASP A 59 -8.38 -4.14 -25.90
N GLN A 60 -8.08 -2.94 -25.41
CA GLN A 60 -6.81 -2.58 -24.79
C GLN A 60 -6.83 -2.69 -23.26
N PHE A 61 -8.01 -2.80 -22.65
CA PHE A 61 -8.17 -2.79 -21.20
C PHE A 61 -7.35 -3.88 -20.50
N VAL A 62 -7.41 -5.12 -20.99
CA VAL A 62 -6.69 -6.26 -20.38
C VAL A 62 -5.18 -6.07 -20.50
N THR A 63 -4.70 -5.67 -21.68
CA THR A 63 -3.28 -5.37 -21.91
C THR A 63 -2.81 -4.23 -21.02
N GLY A 64 -3.57 -3.14 -20.94
CA GLY A 64 -3.29 -2.00 -20.08
C GLY A 64 -3.24 -2.39 -18.61
N LEU A 65 -4.18 -3.21 -18.15
CA LEU A 65 -4.21 -3.71 -16.77
C LEU A 65 -2.98 -4.58 -16.45
N ILE A 66 -2.58 -5.48 -17.36
CA ILE A 66 -1.38 -6.30 -17.18
C ILE A 66 -0.12 -5.43 -17.17
N SER A 67 0.05 -4.54 -18.14
CA SER A 67 1.20 -3.63 -18.22
C SER A 67 1.29 -2.71 -17.01
N PHE A 68 0.15 -2.21 -16.52
CA PHE A 68 0.08 -1.41 -15.30
C PHE A 68 0.54 -2.21 -14.08
N ASN A 69 0.03 -3.44 -13.88
CA ASN A 69 0.43 -4.28 -12.76
C ASN A 69 1.93 -4.65 -12.80
N ILE A 70 2.47 -4.95 -13.99
CA ILE A 70 3.92 -5.19 -14.15
C ILE A 70 4.71 -3.93 -13.74
N GLY A 71 4.27 -2.75 -14.19
CA GLY A 71 4.90 -1.49 -13.79
C GLY A 71 4.87 -1.26 -12.28
N VAL A 72 3.74 -1.53 -11.63
CA VAL A 72 3.59 -1.41 -10.17
C VAL A 72 4.51 -2.38 -9.44
N GLU A 73 4.52 -3.65 -9.82
CA GLU A 73 5.37 -4.68 -9.20
C GLU A 73 6.85 -4.33 -9.34
N LEU A 74 7.28 -3.88 -10.52
CA LEU A 74 8.66 -3.41 -10.75
C LEU A 74 9.00 -2.19 -9.90
N GLY A 75 8.08 -1.23 -9.78
CA GLY A 75 8.27 -0.05 -8.93
C GLY A 75 8.40 -0.42 -7.45
N GLN A 76 7.53 -1.30 -6.96
CA GLN A 76 7.55 -1.80 -5.59
C GLN A 76 8.85 -2.57 -5.29
N LEU A 77 9.25 -3.50 -6.16
CA LEU A 77 10.50 -4.25 -6.02
C LEU A 77 11.72 -3.31 -6.04
N SER A 78 11.71 -2.30 -6.90
CA SER A 78 12.79 -1.30 -6.99
C SER A 78 12.92 -0.51 -5.68
N ILE A 79 11.81 -0.02 -5.13
CA ILE A 79 11.81 0.71 -3.85
C ILE A 79 12.28 -0.20 -2.71
N ILE A 80 11.80 -1.44 -2.65
CA ILE A 80 12.23 -2.42 -1.65
C ILE A 80 13.73 -2.68 -1.76
N ALA A 81 14.24 -2.90 -2.98
CA ALA A 81 15.66 -3.14 -3.22
C ALA A 81 16.52 -1.95 -2.79
N ILE A 82 16.11 -0.72 -3.12
CA ILE A 82 16.82 0.50 -2.73
C ILE A 82 16.83 0.66 -1.21
N CYS A 83 15.67 0.55 -0.55
CA CYS A 83 15.57 0.63 0.91
C CYS A 83 16.40 -0.47 1.58
N PHE A 84 16.39 -1.68 1.03
CA PHE A 84 17.18 -2.79 1.54
C PHE A 84 18.68 -2.54 1.36
N ALA A 85 19.12 -2.02 0.21
CA ALA A 85 20.52 -1.72 -0.05
C ALA A 85 21.05 -0.58 0.85
N LEU A 86 20.27 0.48 1.04
CA LEU A 86 20.67 1.65 1.82
C LEU A 86 20.65 1.39 3.33
N VAL A 87 19.67 0.64 3.82
CA VAL A 87 19.39 0.54 5.27
C VAL A 87 19.36 -0.92 5.75
N GLY A 88 18.76 -1.81 4.96
CA GLY A 88 18.61 -3.23 5.30
C GLY A 88 19.93 -4.00 5.43
N ILE A 89 20.82 -3.92 4.44
CA ILE A 89 22.10 -4.68 4.41
C ILE A 89 22.95 -4.38 5.65
N TRP A 90 22.99 -3.12 6.06
CA TRP A 90 23.91 -2.63 7.09
C TRP A 90 23.35 -2.75 8.51
N PHE A 91 22.04 -2.53 8.66
CA PHE A 91 21.45 -2.26 9.98
C PHE A 91 20.34 -3.23 10.41
N ARG A 92 19.84 -4.12 9.53
CA ARG A 92 18.69 -5.01 9.84
C ARG A 92 18.84 -5.85 11.11
N ASN A 93 20.06 -6.23 11.47
CA ASN A 93 20.34 -7.11 12.62
C ASN A 93 20.64 -6.31 13.92
N LYS A 94 20.64 -4.98 13.87
CA LYS A 94 20.91 -4.14 15.05
C LYS A 94 19.65 -4.04 15.90
N SER A 95 19.81 -4.16 17.23
CA SER A 95 18.70 -4.08 18.19
C SER A 95 17.94 -2.75 18.14
N TRP A 96 18.62 -1.65 17.80
CA TRP A 96 18.03 -0.32 17.66
C TRP A 96 17.26 -0.12 16.34
N TYR A 97 17.45 -0.97 15.34
CA TYR A 97 16.87 -0.82 13.99
C TYR A 97 15.36 -0.61 14.04
N ARG A 98 14.67 -1.42 14.87
CA ARG A 98 13.22 -1.30 15.02
C ARG A 98 12.82 0.05 15.62
N ALA A 99 13.52 0.50 16.66
CA ALA A 99 13.19 1.71 17.40
C ALA A 99 13.45 2.99 16.59
N VAL A 100 14.50 3.00 15.76
CA VAL A 100 14.93 4.20 15.04
C VAL A 100 14.42 4.24 13.59
N VAL A 101 14.25 3.09 12.94
CA VAL A 101 13.84 3.03 11.53
C VAL A 101 12.39 2.57 11.41
N VAL A 102 12.07 1.38 11.90
CA VAL A 102 10.78 0.74 11.63
C VAL A 102 9.62 1.50 12.27
N VAL A 103 9.72 1.83 13.55
CA VAL A 103 8.64 2.51 14.30
C VAL A 103 8.42 3.94 13.77
N PRO A 104 9.45 4.81 13.64
CA PRO A 104 9.25 6.16 13.10
C PRO A 104 8.72 6.16 11.67
N ALA A 105 9.25 5.30 10.79
CA ALA A 105 8.74 5.20 9.41
C ALA A 105 7.26 4.76 9.39
N SER A 106 6.88 3.79 10.23
CA SER A 106 5.49 3.34 10.33
C SER A 106 4.57 4.42 10.90
N LEU A 107 5.04 5.23 11.86
CA LEU A 107 4.29 6.38 12.37
C LEU A 107 4.07 7.44 11.29
N VAL A 108 5.12 7.79 10.53
CA VAL A 108 5.00 8.78 9.45
C VAL A 108 4.06 8.29 8.35
N ILE A 109 4.27 7.07 7.83
CA ILE A 109 3.43 6.52 6.77
C ILE A 109 2.00 6.31 7.25
N GLY A 110 1.82 5.81 8.48
CA GLY A 110 0.49 5.58 9.06
C GLY A 110 -0.28 6.88 9.33
N THR A 111 0.39 7.95 9.76
CA THR A 111 -0.25 9.26 9.95
C THR A 111 -0.64 9.91 8.63
N ILE A 112 0.21 9.82 7.59
CA ILE A 112 -0.15 10.25 6.24
C ILE A 112 -1.36 9.47 5.72
N GLY A 113 -1.35 8.14 5.88
CA GLY A 113 -2.48 7.30 5.50
C GLY A 113 -3.78 7.66 6.23
N ALA A 114 -3.70 7.92 7.55
CA ALA A 114 -4.85 8.32 8.36
C ALA A 114 -5.39 9.69 7.94
N TRP A 115 -4.50 10.65 7.67
CA TRP A 115 -4.86 11.95 7.14
C TRP A 115 -5.61 11.82 5.81
N TRP A 116 -5.06 11.05 4.87
CA TRP A 116 -5.65 10.78 3.56
C TRP A 116 -6.98 10.03 3.63
N PHE A 117 -7.20 9.21 4.66
CA PHE A 117 -8.50 8.61 4.92
C PHE A 117 -9.51 9.68 5.36
N ILE A 118 -9.15 10.51 6.34
CA ILE A 118 -10.03 11.59 6.84
C ILE A 118 -10.39 12.56 5.72
N GLU A 119 -9.39 12.98 4.93
CA GLU A 119 -9.58 13.86 3.79
C GLU A 119 -10.63 13.31 2.83
N ARG A 120 -10.48 12.07 2.38
CA ARG A 120 -11.39 11.47 1.40
C ARG A 120 -12.79 11.18 1.94
N VAL A 121 -12.93 10.92 3.25
CA VAL A 121 -14.24 10.62 3.85
C VAL A 121 -15.01 11.90 4.19
N PHE A 122 -14.34 12.92 4.70
CA PHE A 122 -15.00 14.07 5.32
C PHE A 122 -14.79 15.39 4.60
N LEU A 123 -13.69 15.53 3.84
CA LEU A 123 -13.31 16.79 3.19
C LEU A 123 -13.50 16.77 1.67
N SER A 124 -13.54 15.59 1.06
CA SER A 124 -13.75 15.39 -0.38
C SER A 124 -15.18 14.96 -0.74
N ALA A 125 -16.12 15.02 0.21
CA ALA A 125 -17.53 14.68 0.03
C ALA A 125 -18.34 15.81 -0.62
#